data_AF-A0A2M7DD20-F1
#
_entry.id   AF-A0A2M7DD20-F1
#
_cell.length_a   1.000
_cell.length_b   1.000
_cell.length_c   1.000
_cell.angle_alpha   90.00
_cell.angle_beta   90.00
_cell.angle_gamma   90.00
#
_symmetry.space_group_name_H-M   'P 1'
#
loop_
_entity.id
_entity.type
_entity.pdbx_description
1 polymer ?
#
loop_
_entity_poly.entity_id
_entity_poly.type
_entity_poly.pdbx_seq_one_letter_code
_entity_poly.pdbx_strand_id
1 'polypeptide(L)'
;MDILNFLSNAQNWGLVLLIIIGAVFFLYSFVIFYHFIRFGVGGRTKVLALIFFIGVCLLSAVTLIAYQKVNWLAILEAIKNALPNIKPV
;
A
#
# COMPACT_ATOMS: atom_id res chain seq x y z
N MET A 1 19.03 -11.58 -12.31
CA MET A 1 19.00 -10.20 -11.79
C MET A 1 19.73 -10.25 -10.46
N ASP A 2 20.93 -9.68 -10.38
CA ASP A 2 21.76 -9.80 -9.18
C ASP A 2 21.10 -9.12 -7.99
N ILE A 3 21.15 -9.77 -6.82
CA ILE A 3 20.60 -9.24 -5.56
C ILE A 3 21.15 -7.82 -5.29
N LEU A 4 22.40 -7.57 -5.65
CA LEU A 4 23.05 -6.27 -5.53
C LEU A 4 22.39 -5.19 -6.40
N ASN A 5 21.96 -5.54 -7.62
CA ASN A 5 21.23 -4.64 -8.52
C ASN A 5 19.78 -4.40 -8.07
N PHE A 6 19.19 -5.35 -7.34
CA PHE A 6 17.87 -5.17 -6.75
C PHE A 6 17.92 -4.19 -5.56
N LEU A 7 18.90 -4.36 -4.67
CA LEU A 7 19.06 -3.57 -3.44
C LEU A 7 19.54 -2.13 -3.70
N SER A 8 20.22 -1.86 -4.81
CA SER A 8 20.72 -0.52 -5.14
C SER A 8 19.67 0.43 -5.74
N ASN A 9 18.50 -0.08 -6.12
CA ASN A 9 17.46 0.71 -6.80
C ASN A 9 16.38 1.20 -5.80
N ALA A 10 16.28 2.51 -5.63
CA ALA A 10 15.30 3.15 -4.75
C ALA A 10 13.84 2.81 -5.11
N GLN A 11 13.53 2.56 -6.38
CA GLN A 11 12.19 2.19 -6.82
C GLN A 11 11.80 0.78 -6.34
N ASN A 12 12.75 -0.14 -6.25
CA ASN A 12 12.51 -1.48 -5.70
C ASN A 12 12.19 -1.43 -4.21
N TRP A 13 12.85 -0.54 -3.46
CA TRP A 13 12.52 -0.30 -2.05
C TRP A 13 11.11 0.27 -1.89
N GLY A 14 10.70 1.17 -2.77
CA GLY A 14 9.32 1.67 -2.82
C GLY A 14 8.29 0.55 -3.02
N LEU A 15 8.58 -0.41 -3.90
CA LEU A 15 7.74 -1.60 -4.10
C LEU A 15 7.68 -2.49 -2.86
N VAL A 16 8.83 -2.74 -2.22
CA VAL A 16 8.88 -3.52 -0.97
C VAL A 16 8.03 -2.86 0.11
N LEU A 17 8.14 -1.54 0.27
CA LEU A 17 7.38 -0.77 1.25
C LEU A 17 5.87 -0.81 0.95
N LEU A 18 5.48 -0.69 -0.32
CA LEU A 18 4.10 -0.85 -0.77
C LEU A 18 3.54 -2.24 -0.43
N ILE A 19 4.32 -3.30 -0.65
CA ILE A 19 3.93 -4.67 -0.32
C ILE A 19 3.73 -4.84 1.18
N ILE A 20 4.63 -4.30 2.01
CA ILE A 20 4.51 -4.37 3.47
C ILE A 20 3.26 -3.65 3.95
N ILE A 21 3.03 -2.40 3.49
CA ILE A 21 1.83 -1.64 3.85
C ILE A 21 0.57 -2.38 3.38
N GLY A 22 0.59 -2.91 2.15
CA GLY A 22 -0.50 -3.71 1.61
C GLY A 22 -0.79 -4.94 2.47
N ALA A 23 0.23 -5.69 2.88
CA ALA A 23 0.07 -6.87 3.74
C ALA A 23 -0.55 -6.51 5.10
N VAL A 24 -0.10 -5.42 5.72
CA VAL A 24 -0.68 -4.90 6.97
C VAL A 24 -2.14 -4.50 6.75
N PHE A 25 -2.44 -3.76 5.67
CA PHE A 25 -3.80 -3.37 5.32
C PHE A 25 -4.73 -4.57 5.10
N PHE A 26 -4.26 -5.61 4.41
CA PHE A 26 -5.01 -6.85 4.22
C PHE A 26 -5.23 -7.60 5.54
N LEU A 27 -4.25 -7.63 6.44
CA LEU A 27 -4.41 -8.23 7.76
C LEU A 27 -5.51 -7.51 8.56
N TYR A 28 -5.48 -6.18 8.64
CA TYR A 28 -6.54 -5.40 9.30
C TYR A 28 -7.90 -5.61 8.63
N SER A 29 -7.94 -5.61 7.30
CA SER A 29 -9.17 -5.86 6.54
C SER A 29 -9.74 -7.25 6.84
N PHE A 30 -8.89 -8.26 6.94
CA PHE A 30 -9.28 -9.62 7.32
C PHE A 30 -9.83 -9.67 8.75
N VAL A 31 -9.20 -8.99 9.71
CA VAL A 31 -9.67 -8.91 11.10
C VAL A 31 -11.07 -8.28 11.16
N ILE A 32 -11.30 -7.17 10.44
CA ILE A 32 -12.60 -6.50 10.37
C ILE A 32 -13.65 -7.44 9.76
N PHE A 33 -13.33 -8.06 8.63
CA PHE A 33 -14.22 -8.99 7.94
C PHE A 33 -14.58 -10.20 8.82
N TYR A 34 -13.59 -10.80 9.47
CA TYR A 34 -13.77 -11.89 10.43
C TYR A 34 -14.68 -11.49 11.59
N HIS A 35 -14.49 -10.30 12.16
CA HIS A 35 -15.34 -9.80 13.24
C HIS A 35 -16.78 -9.59 12.76
N PHE A 36 -16.99 -9.05 11.56
CA PHE A 36 -18.35 -8.89 11.01
C PHE A 36 -19.06 -10.21 10.74
N ILE A 37 -18.34 -11.25 10.32
CA ILE A 37 -18.95 -12.57 10.13
C ILE A 37 -19.21 -13.27 11.47
N ARG A 38 -18.25 -13.24 12.39
CA ARG A 38 -18.32 -13.97 13.67
C ARG A 38 -19.27 -13.33 14.67
N PHE A 39 -19.22 -12.01 14.80
CA PHE A 39 -19.97 -11.26 15.81
C PHE A 39 -21.14 -10.46 15.23
N GLY A 40 -21.27 -10.41 13.90
CA GLY A 40 -22.41 -9.74 13.27
C GLY A 40 -23.69 -10.55 13.39
N VAL A 41 -24.60 -10.10 14.24
CA VAL A 41 -25.94 -10.70 14.40
C VAL A 41 -26.86 -10.20 13.29
N GLY A 42 -27.27 -11.10 12.39
CA GLY A 42 -28.22 -10.84 11.31
C GLY A 42 -27.60 -10.74 9.91
N GLY A 43 -28.43 -10.91 8.88
CA GLY A 43 -28.00 -10.93 7.49
C GLY A 43 -27.37 -9.61 6.99
N ARG A 44 -27.77 -8.47 7.58
CA ARG A 44 -27.27 -7.14 7.20
C ARG A 44 -25.77 -6.97 7.44
N THR A 45 -25.25 -7.50 8.54
CA THR A 45 -23.81 -7.47 8.87
C THR A 45 -22.97 -8.26 7.88
N LYS A 46 -23.52 -9.36 7.32
CA LYS A 46 -22.85 -10.15 6.28
C LYS A 46 -22.79 -9.40 4.94
N VAL A 47 -23.83 -8.63 4.61
CA VAL A 47 -23.83 -7.76 3.43
C VAL A 47 -22.81 -6.64 3.58
N LEU A 48 -22.70 -6.03 4.77
CA LEU A 48 -21.68 -5.01 5.03
C LEU A 48 -20.26 -5.58 4.90
N ALA A 49 -20.03 -6.79 5.39
CA ALA A 49 -18.76 -7.49 5.22
C ALA A 49 -18.42 -7.70 3.74
N LEU A 50 -19.39 -8.10 2.91
CA LEU A 50 -19.21 -8.26 1.47
C LEU A 50 -18.85 -6.94 0.78
N ILE A 51 -19.56 -5.85 1.10
CA ILE A 51 -19.29 -4.51 0.55
C ILE A 51 -17.88 -4.06 0.94
N PHE A 52 -17.50 -4.26 2.20
CA PHE A 52 -16.16 -3.93 2.68
C PHE A 52 -15.07 -4.72 1.94
N PHE A 53 -15.26 -6.02 1.74
CA PHE A 53 -14.31 -6.86 1.01
C PHE A 53 -14.15 -6.41 -0.45
N ILE A 54 -15.25 -6.12 -1.15
CA ILE A 54 -15.22 -5.58 -2.51
C ILE A 54 -14.46 -4.25 -2.54
N GLY A 55 -14.71 -3.36 -1.58
CA GLY A 55 -14.01 -2.09 -1.44
C GLY A 55 -12.50 -2.25 -1.28
N VAL A 56 -12.06 -3.18 -0.43
CA VAL A 56 -10.64 -3.50 -0.22
C VAL A 56 -9.97 -3.99 -1.52
N CYS A 57 -10.64 -4.87 -2.26
CA CYS A 57 -10.12 -5.37 -3.55
C CYS A 57 -9.99 -4.24 -4.58
N LEU A 58 -11.03 -3.41 -4.73
CA LEU A 58 -11.02 -2.28 -5.67
C LEU A 58 -9.93 -1.25 -5.29
N LEU A 59 -9.85 -0.89 -4.02
CA LEU A 59 -8.86 0.07 -3.55
C LEU A 59 -7.44 -0.45 -3.79
N SER A 60 -7.18 -1.72 -3.49
CA SER A 60 -5.88 -2.36 -3.73
C SER A 60 -5.50 -2.35 -5.22
N ALA A 61 -6.44 -2.66 -6.11
CA ALA A 61 -6.21 -2.62 -7.55
C ALA A 61 -5.90 -1.20 -8.05
N VAL A 62 -6.67 -0.21 -7.61
CA VAL A 62 -6.44 1.21 -7.95
C VAL A 62 -5.08 1.68 -7.46
N THR A 63 -4.69 1.33 -6.23
CA THR A 63 -3.38 1.68 -5.67
C THR A 63 -2.23 1.11 -6.49
N LEU A 64 -2.32 -0.16 -6.92
CA LEU A 64 -1.28 -0.78 -7.76
C LEU A 64 -1.17 -0.11 -9.13
N ILE A 65 -2.30 0.17 -9.78
CA ILE A 65 -2.32 0.88 -11.07
C ILE A 65 -1.76 2.29 -10.92
N ALA A 66 -2.15 3.01 -9.87
CA ALA A 66 -1.64 4.35 -9.58
C ALA A 66 -0.13 4.32 -9.36
N TYR A 67 0.37 3.37 -8.57
CA TYR A 67 1.81 3.21 -8.30
C TYR A 67 2.63 3.05 -9.58
N GLN A 68 2.14 2.29 -10.56
CA GLN A 68 2.82 2.08 -11.85
C GLN A 68 2.83 3.33 -12.74
N LYS A 69 1.83 4.21 -12.61
CA LYS A 69 1.71 5.43 -13.42
C LYS A 69 2.47 6.63 -12.86
N VAL A 70 2.89 6.55 -11.60
CA VAL A 70 3.64 7.63 -10.94
C VAL A 70 5.10 7.63 -11.40
N ASN A 71 5.59 8.80 -11.82
CA ASN A 71 7.00 9.01 -12.09
C ASN A 71 7.77 9.23 -10.77
N TRP A 72 8.17 8.13 -10.15
CA TRP A 72 8.89 8.13 -8.87
C TRP A 72 10.22 8.88 -8.93
N LEU A 73 10.90 8.87 -10.07
CA LEU A 73 12.16 9.59 -10.26
C LEU A 73 11.96 11.10 -10.14
N ALA A 74 10.95 11.65 -10.83
CA ALA A 74 10.62 13.07 -10.77
C ALA A 74 10.23 13.51 -9.35
N ILE A 75 9.50 12.66 -8.62
CA ILE A 75 9.12 12.92 -7.22
C ILE A 75 10.37 12.93 -6.31
N LEU A 76 11.25 11.95 -6.45
CA LEU A 76 12.48 11.89 -5.65
C LEU A 76 13.39 13.09 -5.93
N GLU A 77 13.47 13.54 -7.17
CA GLU A 77 14.22 14.74 -7.55
C GLU A 77 13.58 16.00 -6.96
N ALA A 78 12.26 16.14 -7.04
CA ALA A 78 11.54 17.25 -6.42
C ALA A 78 11.74 17.30 -4.89
N ILE A 79 11.72 16.13 -4.22
CA ILE A 79 11.99 16.04 -2.78
C ILE A 79 13.42 16.44 -2.46
N LYS A 80 14.41 15.96 -3.23
CA LYS A 80 15.82 16.33 -3.05
C LYS A 80 16.03 17.84 -3.20
N ASN A 81 15.38 18.46 -4.17
CA ASN A 81 15.48 19.90 -4.42
C ASN A 81 14.73 20.74 -3.38
N ALA A 82 13.66 20.19 -2.79
CA ALA A 82 12.89 20.85 -1.74
C ALA A 82 13.50 20.70 -0.33
N LEU A 83 14.34 19.69 -0.12
CA LEU A 83 15.09 19.55 1.12
C LEU A 83 16.15 20.66 1.18
N PRO A 84 16.14 21.53 2.21
CA PRO A 84 17.18 22.53 2.36
C PRO A 84 18.53 21.82 2.42
N ASN A 85 19.52 22.32 1.68
CA ASN A 85 20.91 21.87 1.78
C ASN A 85 21.37 22.03 3.24
N ILE A 86 21.17 21.00 4.06
CA ILE A 86 21.78 20.90 5.38
C ILE A 86 23.24 20.63 5.09
N LYS A 87 24.02 21.72 4.94
CA LYS A 87 25.48 21.63 4.99
C LYS A 87 25.81 20.94 6.33
N PRO A 88 26.58 19.83 6.32
CA PRO A 88 27.13 19.32 7.55
C PRO A 88 28.02 20.43 8.13
N VAL A 89 27.68 20.89 9.33
CA VAL A 89 28.53 21.75 10.18
C VAL A 89 29.60 20.88 10.79
#